data_AF-A0A7S3FBS2-F1
#
_entry.id   AF-A0A7S3FBS2-F1
#
_cell.length_a   1.000
_cell.length_b   1.000
_cell.length_c   1.000
_cell.angle_alpha   90.00
_cell.angle_beta   90.00
_cell.angle_gamma   90.00
#
_symmetry.space_group_name_H-M   'P 1'
#
loop_
_entity.id
_entity.type
_entity.pdbx_description
1 polymer ?
#
loop_
_entity_poly.entity_id
_entity_poly.type
_entity_poly.pdbx_seq_one_letter_code
_entity_poly.pdbx_strand_id
1 'polypeptide(L)'
;AFFERLPQRHYGATPLSYAGCFELKKTFAKMVRLLDFGVLKDERNACSITGLMPIHAVTACSLEGMVEWMAGEFDIDIQQQTPKRRLTMGHPNLSCMTPLQIATKLGDKEMFVTVIKQHAREKWSWGTVKQVHIDLKGIDSSGEGGNDVME
;
A
#
# COMPACT_ATOMS: atom_id res chain seq x y z
N ALA A 1 16.17 -14.16 9.01
CA ALA A 1 15.62 -14.51 10.34
C ALA A 1 14.77 -13.38 10.92
N PHE A 2 13.84 -13.69 11.84
CA PHE A 2 12.90 -12.73 12.45
C PHE A 2 13.59 -11.54 13.15
N PHE A 3 14.82 -11.71 13.63
CA PHE A 3 15.61 -10.67 14.33
C PHE A 3 16.70 -10.02 13.48
N GLU A 4 16.79 -10.35 12.19
CA GLU A 4 17.79 -9.73 11.29
C GLU A 4 17.34 -8.37 10.75
N ARG A 5 16.03 -8.09 10.81
CA ARG A 5 15.46 -6.82 10.37
C ARG A 5 15.24 -5.90 11.57
N LEU A 6 15.31 -4.59 11.31
CA LEU A 6 14.88 -3.60 12.30
C LEU A 6 13.45 -3.91 12.76
N PRO A 7 13.13 -3.68 14.04
CA PRO A 7 11.78 -3.91 14.54
C PRO A 7 10.80 -3.10 13.69
N GLN A 8 9.75 -3.77 13.23
CA GLN A 8 8.71 -3.14 12.43
C GLN A 8 8.09 -2.00 13.24
N ARG A 9 7.94 -0.84 12.59
CA ARG A 9 7.46 0.39 13.23
C ARG A 9 5.95 0.59 13.05
N HIS A 10 5.35 -0.13 12.10
CA HIS A 10 3.97 0.10 11.65
C HIS A 10 3.19 -1.22 11.52
N TYR A 11 2.36 -1.54 12.52
CA TYR A 11 1.57 -2.78 12.53
C TYR A 11 0.09 -2.59 12.13
N GLY A 12 -0.34 -1.34 11.92
CA GLY A 12 -1.75 -0.99 11.80
C GLY A 12 -2.51 -1.11 13.12
N ALA A 13 -3.86 -1.14 13.07
CA ALA A 13 -4.71 -1.26 14.26
C ALA A 13 -5.55 -2.53 14.30
N THR A 14 -5.55 -3.34 13.23
CA THR A 14 -6.41 -4.52 13.13
C THR A 14 -5.58 -5.80 13.16
N PRO A 15 -6.17 -6.93 13.60
CA PRO A 15 -5.56 -8.25 13.48
C PRO A 15 -5.17 -8.59 12.03
N LEU A 16 -5.91 -8.04 11.06
CA LEU A 16 -5.63 -8.19 9.64
C LEU A 16 -4.34 -7.47 9.23
N SER A 17 -4.18 -6.20 9.63
CA SER A 17 -2.93 -5.46 9.44
C SER A 17 -1.75 -6.20 10.06
N TYR A 18 -1.92 -6.73 11.28
CA TYR A 18 -0.90 -7.51 11.97
C TYR A 18 -0.52 -8.77 11.18
N ALA A 19 -1.50 -9.58 10.77
CA ALA A 19 -1.25 -10.75 9.93
C ALA A 19 -0.55 -10.41 8.61
N GLY A 20 -0.85 -9.21 8.07
CA GLY A 20 -0.16 -8.62 6.92
C GLY A 20 1.32 -8.38 7.19
N CYS A 21 1.64 -7.66 8.26
CA CYS A 21 3.02 -7.31 8.62
C CYS A 21 3.90 -8.52 8.96
N PHE A 22 3.32 -9.65 9.37
CA PHE A 22 4.07 -10.90 9.60
C PHE A 22 4.01 -11.89 8.43
N GLU A 23 3.56 -11.45 7.24
CA GLU A 23 3.49 -12.25 6.01
C GLU A 23 2.70 -13.56 6.17
N LEU A 24 1.70 -13.58 7.06
CA LEU A 24 0.88 -14.76 7.35
C LEU A 24 -0.21 -14.96 6.27
N LYS A 25 0.19 -15.16 5.00
CA LYS A 25 -0.68 -15.21 3.81
C LYS A 25 -1.91 -16.09 3.99
N LYS A 26 -1.75 -17.31 4.51
CA LYS A 26 -2.86 -18.26 4.73
C LYS A 26 -3.87 -17.76 5.77
N THR A 27 -3.38 -17.17 6.86
CA THR A 27 -4.22 -16.62 7.93
C THR A 27 -4.92 -15.36 7.46
N PHE A 28 -4.19 -14.48 6.76
CA PHE A 28 -4.71 -13.27 6.16
C PHE A 28 -5.86 -13.58 5.18
N ALA A 29 -5.65 -14.50 4.24
CA ALA A 29 -6.68 -14.89 3.28
C ALA A 29 -7.93 -15.48 3.95
N LYS A 30 -7.77 -16.29 5.00
CA LYS A 30 -8.91 -16.80 5.78
C LYS A 30 -9.67 -15.68 6.47
N MET A 31 -8.98 -14.72 7.09
CA MET A 31 -9.61 -13.58 7.74
C MET A 31 -10.39 -12.72 6.75
N VAL A 32 -9.83 -12.41 5.58
CA VAL A 32 -10.52 -11.65 4.53
C VAL A 32 -11.77 -12.40 4.04
N ARG A 33 -11.68 -13.71 3.78
CA ARG A 33 -12.81 -14.51 3.32
C ARG A 33 -13.95 -14.60 4.34
N LEU A 34 -13.63 -14.59 5.64
CA LEU A 34 -14.64 -14.62 6.71
C LEU A 34 -15.32 -13.26 6.94
N LEU A 35 -14.59 -12.17 6.73
CA LEU A 35 -15.05 -10.80 6.99
C LEU A 35 -15.57 -10.06 5.75
N ASP A 36 -15.58 -10.75 4.60
CA ASP A 36 -15.81 -10.20 3.25
C ASP A 36 -14.64 -9.34 2.73
N PHE A 37 -14.46 -9.33 1.40
CA PHE A 37 -13.39 -8.59 0.72
C PHE A 37 -13.49 -7.07 0.96
N GLY A 38 -14.70 -6.57 1.24
CA GLY A 38 -14.94 -5.18 1.63
C GLY A 38 -14.13 -4.74 2.85
N VAL A 39 -13.70 -5.66 3.72
CA VAL A 39 -12.92 -5.36 4.93
C VAL A 39 -11.59 -4.67 4.63
N LEU A 40 -11.00 -4.90 3.45
CA LEU A 40 -9.74 -4.31 3.02
C LEU A 40 -9.87 -2.87 2.53
N LYS A 41 -11.09 -2.46 2.18
CA LYS A 41 -11.42 -1.11 1.70
C LYS A 41 -12.20 -0.29 2.73
N ASP A 42 -12.65 -0.93 3.80
CA ASP A 42 -13.42 -0.30 4.86
C ASP A 42 -12.52 0.57 5.76
N GLU A 43 -12.80 1.87 5.74
CA GLU A 43 -12.09 2.87 6.54
C GLU A 43 -12.20 2.62 8.05
N ARG A 44 -13.20 1.86 8.51
CA ARG A 44 -13.30 1.45 9.92
C ARG A 44 -12.13 0.57 10.37
N ASN A 45 -11.43 -0.06 9.44
CA ASN A 45 -10.26 -0.89 9.69
C ASN A 45 -8.94 -0.11 9.60
N ALA A 46 -9.00 1.20 9.32
CA ALA A 46 -7.83 2.07 9.38
C ALA A 46 -7.41 2.32 10.84
N CYS A 47 -6.10 2.45 11.07
CA CYS A 47 -5.60 2.84 12.37
C CYS A 47 -6.09 4.24 12.77
N SER A 48 -6.64 4.40 13.97
CA SER A 48 -7.15 5.68 14.48
C SER A 48 -6.06 6.74 14.75
N ILE A 49 -4.79 6.32 14.82
CA ILE A 49 -3.65 7.21 15.06
C ILE A 49 -2.93 7.55 13.75
N THR A 50 -2.69 6.56 12.89
CA THR A 50 -1.89 6.74 11.67
C THR A 50 -2.72 6.79 10.39
N GLY A 51 -3.98 6.35 10.43
CA GLY A 51 -4.85 6.25 9.26
C GLY A 51 -4.53 5.05 8.36
N LEU A 52 -3.53 4.24 8.71
CA LEU A 52 -3.06 3.13 7.87
C LEU A 52 -4.07 1.99 7.84
N MET A 53 -4.58 1.68 6.66
CA MET A 53 -5.26 0.41 6.35
C MET A 53 -4.23 -0.74 6.22
N PRO A 54 -4.64 -2.02 6.20
CA PRO A 54 -3.73 -3.16 6.13
C PRO A 54 -2.65 -3.07 5.04
N ILE A 55 -2.98 -2.67 3.82
CA ILE A 55 -1.97 -2.54 2.75
C ILE A 55 -0.91 -1.47 3.06
N HIS A 56 -1.29 -0.38 3.72
CA HIS A 56 -0.36 0.68 4.09
C HIS A 56 0.61 0.24 5.18
N ALA A 57 0.14 -0.56 6.14
CA ALA A 57 1.01 -1.09 7.19
C ALA A 57 2.06 -2.05 6.61
N VAL A 58 1.65 -2.90 5.65
CA VAL A 58 2.55 -3.80 4.91
C VAL A 58 3.56 -3.01 4.07
N THR A 59 3.10 -1.96 3.40
CA THR A 59 3.95 -1.07 2.59
C THR A 59 4.96 -0.32 3.46
N ALA A 60 4.53 0.20 4.62
CA ALA A 60 5.39 0.90 5.56
C ALA A 60 6.41 -0.03 6.26
N CYS A 61 6.22 -1.35 6.15
CA CYS A 61 7.14 -2.37 6.64
C CYS A 61 8.06 -2.94 5.54
N SER A 62 8.05 -2.39 4.32
CA SER A 62 8.91 -2.84 3.21
C SER A 62 8.71 -4.32 2.85
N LEU A 63 7.47 -4.81 2.89
CA LEU A 63 7.12 -6.21 2.61
C LEU A 63 6.59 -6.39 1.18
N GLU A 64 7.47 -6.24 0.19
CA GLU A 64 7.11 -6.24 -1.24
C GLU A 64 6.35 -7.49 -1.67
N GLY A 65 6.86 -8.67 -1.32
CA GLY A 65 6.23 -9.95 -1.69
C GLY A 65 4.88 -10.20 -1.02
N MET A 66 4.55 -9.42 0.02
CA MET A 66 3.22 -9.40 0.62
C MET A 66 2.31 -8.41 -0.09
N VAL A 67 2.81 -7.21 -0.45
CA VAL A 67 2.07 -6.22 -1.25
C VAL A 67 1.68 -6.80 -2.61
N GLU A 68 2.62 -7.42 -3.35
CA GLU A 68 2.36 -8.05 -4.64
C GLU A 68 1.32 -9.17 -4.51
N TRP A 69 1.44 -10.00 -3.47
CA TRP A 69 0.49 -11.07 -3.22
C TRP A 69 -0.91 -10.54 -2.89
N MET A 70 -1.00 -9.50 -2.06
CA MET A 70 -2.28 -8.87 -1.72
C MET A 70 -2.94 -8.21 -2.94
N ALA A 71 -2.15 -7.54 -3.78
CA ALA A 71 -2.64 -6.91 -5.01
C ALA A 71 -3.19 -7.96 -5.99
N GLY A 72 -2.47 -9.07 -6.18
CA GLY A 72 -2.89 -10.15 -7.08
C GLY A 72 -4.06 -11.00 -6.57
N GLU A 73 -4.07 -11.36 -5.28
CA GLU A 73 -5.10 -12.27 -4.71
C GLU A 73 -6.44 -11.55 -4.47
N PHE A 74 -6.40 -10.26 -4.11
CA PHE A 74 -7.60 -9.52 -3.67
C PHE A 74 -8.02 -8.39 -4.63
N ASP A 75 -7.36 -8.25 -5.79
CA ASP A 75 -7.63 -7.19 -6.78
C ASP A 75 -7.71 -5.80 -6.12
N ILE A 76 -6.74 -5.52 -5.26
CA ILE A 76 -6.66 -4.24 -4.53
C ILE A 76 -6.00 -3.22 -5.45
N ASP A 77 -6.77 -2.21 -5.85
CA ASP A 77 -6.19 -1.01 -6.44
C ASP A 77 -5.40 -0.25 -5.37
N ILE A 78 -4.07 -0.34 -5.48
CA ILE A 78 -3.13 0.20 -4.50
C ILE A 78 -3.17 1.74 -4.49
N GLN A 79 -3.48 2.43 -5.60
CA GLN A 79 -3.51 3.91 -5.62
C GLN A 79 -4.76 4.49 -4.97
N GLN A 80 -5.90 3.79 -5.06
CA GLN A 80 -7.17 4.32 -4.58
C GLN A 80 -7.40 4.14 -3.09
N GLN A 81 -6.47 3.49 -2.40
CA GLN A 81 -6.52 3.27 -0.97
C GLN A 81 -6.16 4.53 -0.17
N THR A 82 -6.52 5.75 -0.56
CA THR A 82 -6.39 6.89 0.37
C THR A 82 -7.42 6.77 1.50
N PRO A 83 -7.01 6.78 2.78
CA PRO A 83 -7.97 6.94 3.87
C PRO A 83 -8.58 8.34 3.74
N LYS A 84 -9.91 8.45 3.50
CA LYS A 84 -10.57 9.77 3.35
C LYS A 84 -10.67 10.54 4.67
N ARG A 85 -10.41 9.86 5.79
CA ARG A 85 -10.56 10.42 7.12
C ARG A 85 -9.27 11.10 7.58
N ARG A 86 -9.25 12.45 7.56
CA ARG A 86 -8.28 13.24 8.33
C ARG A 86 -8.44 12.93 9.81
N LEU A 87 -7.38 12.43 10.44
CA LEU A 87 -7.35 12.18 11.87
C LEU A 87 -7.03 13.48 12.64
N THR A 88 -7.78 13.73 13.71
CA THR A 88 -7.63 14.90 14.60
C THR A 88 -6.35 14.92 15.43
N MET A 89 -5.64 13.78 15.52
CA MET A 89 -4.44 13.59 16.36
C MET A 89 -3.29 12.90 15.59
N GLY A 90 -3.30 12.96 14.25
CA GLY A 90 -2.39 12.17 13.43
C GLY A 90 -0.93 12.59 13.58
N HIS A 91 -0.04 11.61 13.83
CA HIS A 91 1.39 11.82 13.63
C HIS A 91 1.60 12.30 12.19
N PRO A 92 2.18 13.50 11.96
CA PRO A 92 2.04 14.25 10.69
C PRO A 92 2.69 13.59 9.46
N ASN A 93 3.34 12.44 9.62
CA ASN A 93 4.24 11.94 8.60
C ASN A 93 3.60 10.94 7.63
N LEU A 94 2.56 10.20 8.00
CA LEU A 94 2.04 9.10 7.14
C LEU A 94 0.51 9.02 7.03
N SER A 95 -0.22 10.00 7.59
CA SER A 95 -1.68 9.98 7.53
C SER A 95 -2.21 10.42 6.16
N CYS A 96 -3.27 9.77 5.69
CA CYS A 96 -3.98 10.10 4.45
C CYS A 96 -3.12 9.97 3.17
N MET A 97 -2.12 9.09 3.18
CA MET A 97 -1.23 8.85 2.04
C MET A 97 -1.55 7.52 1.37
N THR A 98 -1.39 7.47 0.06
CA THR A 98 -1.40 6.21 -0.68
C THR A 98 -0.17 5.38 -0.33
N PRO A 99 -0.21 4.06 -0.53
CA PRO A 99 0.98 3.21 -0.41
C PRO A 99 2.18 3.71 -1.25
N LEU A 100 1.91 4.29 -2.43
CA LEU A 100 2.96 4.88 -3.28
C LEU A 100 3.64 6.09 -2.61
N GLN A 101 2.83 6.98 -2.02
CA GLN A 101 3.33 8.14 -1.27
C GLN A 101 4.08 7.70 -0.01
N ILE A 102 3.62 6.66 0.69
CA ILE A 102 4.33 6.08 1.84
C ILE A 102 5.70 5.53 1.43
N ALA A 103 5.77 4.75 0.35
CA ALA A 103 7.04 4.22 -0.15
C ALA A 103 8.02 5.35 -0.51
N THR A 104 7.52 6.39 -1.18
CA THR A 104 8.29 7.60 -1.53
C THR A 104 8.83 8.30 -0.28
N LYS A 105 7.96 8.54 0.71
CA LYS A 105 8.30 9.28 1.92
C LYS A 105 9.25 8.53 2.85
N LEU A 106 9.20 7.19 2.82
CA LEU A 106 10.16 6.33 3.53
C LEU A 106 11.49 6.16 2.77
N GLY A 107 11.57 6.63 1.52
CA GLY A 107 12.75 6.44 0.67
C GLY A 107 12.95 4.99 0.22
N ASP A 108 11.89 4.18 0.26
CA ASP A 108 11.94 2.77 -0.11
C ASP A 108 11.80 2.61 -1.62
N LYS A 109 12.95 2.59 -2.30
CA LYS A 109 13.04 2.48 -3.76
C LYS A 109 12.47 1.16 -4.28
N GLU A 110 12.68 0.06 -3.57
CA GLU A 110 12.27 -1.27 -4.04
C GLU A 110 10.74 -1.38 -3.95
N MET A 111 10.15 -0.99 -2.82
CA MET A 111 8.71 -0.88 -2.67
C MET A 111 8.08 0.08 -3.68
N PHE A 112 8.70 1.22 -3.94
CA PHE A 112 8.21 2.18 -4.94
C PHE A 112 8.12 1.55 -6.34
N VAL A 113 9.18 0.85 -6.77
CA VAL A 113 9.21 0.16 -8.07
C VAL A 113 8.15 -0.94 -8.11
N THR A 114 8.01 -1.70 -7.03
CA THR A 114 7.01 -2.77 -6.91
C THR A 114 5.59 -2.22 -7.03
N VAL A 115 5.28 -1.12 -6.35
CA VAL A 115 3.98 -0.45 -6.49
C VAL A 115 3.80 0.06 -7.91
N ILE A 116 4.75 0.79 -8.52
CA ILE A 116 4.60 1.30 -9.91
C ILE A 116 4.39 0.18 -10.93
N LYS A 117 5.09 -0.95 -10.81
CA LYS A 117 4.92 -2.09 -11.72
C LYS A 117 3.49 -2.63 -11.75
N GLN A 118 2.77 -2.56 -10.63
CA GLN A 118 1.35 -2.95 -10.56
C GLN A 118 0.44 -1.99 -11.35
N HIS A 119 0.88 -0.75 -11.58
CA HIS A 119 0.13 0.28 -12.33
C HIS A 119 0.53 0.36 -13.80
N ALA A 120 1.63 -0.29 -14.16
CA ALA A 120 2.13 -0.37 -15.51
C ALA A 120 1.31 -1.37 -16.33
N ARG A 121 0.60 -0.89 -17.34
CA ARG A 121 -0.13 -1.73 -18.31
C ARG A 121 0.61 -1.76 -19.64
N GLU A 122 0.99 -2.93 -20.11
CA GLU A 122 1.57 -3.09 -21.45
C GLU A 122 0.52 -2.77 -22.51
N LYS A 123 0.80 -1.80 -23.39
CA LYS A 123 -0.07 -1.43 -24.53
C LYS A 123 0.19 -2.32 -25.72
N TRP A 124 1.45 -2.53 -26.05
CA TRP A 124 1.91 -3.45 -27.08
C TRP A 124 3.38 -3.80 -26.87
N SER A 125 3.79 -4.93 -27.45
CA SER A 125 5.17 -5.34 -27.58
C SER A 125 5.49 -5.76 -29.01
N TRP A 126 6.69 -5.40 -29.46
CA TRP A 126 7.27 -5.82 -30.74
C TRP A 126 8.72 -6.27 -30.50
N GLY A 127 8.93 -7.58 -30.43
CA GLY A 127 10.23 -8.14 -30.08
C GLY A 127 10.70 -7.67 -28.70
N THR A 128 11.82 -6.94 -28.65
CA THR A 128 12.38 -6.35 -27.42
C THR A 128 11.77 -5.00 -27.05
N VAL A 129 11.03 -4.36 -27.97
CA VAL A 129 10.44 -3.05 -27.74
C VAL A 129 9.06 -3.23 -27.11
N LYS A 130 8.81 -2.46 -26.03
CA LYS A 130 7.52 -2.46 -25.34
C LYS A 130 7.05 -1.03 -25.13
N GLN A 131 5.78 -0.78 -25.39
CA GLN A 131 5.11 0.42 -24.91
C GLN A 131 4.31 0.08 -23.66
N VAL A 132 4.60 0.78 -22.58
CA VAL A 132 3.90 0.64 -21.29
C VAL A 132 3.18 1.95 -21.00
N HIS A 133 1.94 1.84 -20.53
CA HIS A 133 1.18 2.94 -19.99
C HIS A 133 1.23 2.88 -18.48
N ILE A 134 1.61 3.99 -17.86
CA ILE A 134 1.66 4.15 -16.41
C ILE A 134 0.61 5.21 -16.07
N ASP A 135 -0.27 4.90 -15.13
CA ASP A 135 -1.19 5.88 -14.57
C ASP A 135 -0.40 6.84 -13.66
N LEU A 136 -0.50 8.13 -13.94
CA LEU A 136 0.23 9.20 -13.24
C LEU A 136 -0.60 9.84 -12.13
N LYS A 137 -1.79 9.32 -11.82
CA LYS A 137 -2.62 9.82 -10.74
C LYS A 137 -1.90 9.73 -9.38
N GLY A 138 -1.76 10.87 -8.71
CA GLY A 138 -1.02 10.99 -7.45
C GLY A 138 0.51 10.94 -7.60
N ILE A 139 1.02 10.93 -8.83
CA ILE A 139 2.45 11.00 -9.16
C ILE A 139 2.80 12.39 -9.69
N ASP A 140 2.04 12.86 -10.69
CA ASP A 140 2.29 14.14 -11.35
C ASP A 140 1.86 15.33 -10.49
N SER A 141 2.60 16.44 -10.57
CA SER A 141 2.36 17.67 -9.79
C SER A 141 1.15 18.46 -10.30
N SER A 142 0.49 18.00 -11.37
CA SER A 142 -0.74 18.59 -11.93
C SER A 142 -2.02 18.14 -11.21
N GLY A 143 -1.90 17.33 -10.16
CA GLY A 143 -3.00 16.82 -9.35
C GLY A 143 -3.67 17.85 -8.43
N GLU A 144 -4.73 17.42 -7.75
CA GLU A 144 -5.49 18.24 -6.79
C GLU A 144 -4.93 18.19 -5.35
N GLY A 145 -3.82 17.48 -5.11
CA GLY A 145 -3.39 17.08 -3.76
C GLY A 145 -2.00 17.58 -3.36
N GLY A 146 -1.89 18.21 -2.18
CA GLY A 146 -0.61 18.62 -1.57
C GLY A 146 0.22 17.47 -0.95
N ASN A 147 0.22 16.30 -1.58
CA ASN A 147 1.00 15.12 -1.19
C ASN A 147 1.46 14.33 -2.43
N ASP A 148 1.44 14.91 -3.62
CA ASP A 148 1.83 14.22 -4.86
C ASP A 148 3.31 13.83 -4.81
N VAL A 149 3.67 12.71 -5.46
CA VAL A 149 5.03 12.14 -5.37
C VAL A 149 6.09 13.13 -5.90
N MET A 150 5.74 13.95 -6.90
CA MET A 150 6.65 14.88 -7.58
C MET A 150 6.42 16.34 -7.17
N GLU A 151 5.88 16.60 -5.96
CA GLU A 151 5.76 17.95 -5.39
C GLU A 151 7.05 18.44 -4.71
#